data_AF-M1EJW0-F1
#
_entry.id   AF-M1EJW0-F1
#
_cell.length_a   1.000
_cell.length_b   1.000
_cell.length_c   1.000
_cell.angle_alpha   90.00
_cell.angle_beta   90.00
_cell.angle_gamma   90.00
#
_symmetry.space_group_name_H-M   'P 1'
#
loop_
_entity.id
_entity.type
_entity.pdbx_description
1 polymer ?
#
loop_
_entity_poly.entity_id
_entity_poly.type
_entity_poly.pdbx_seq_one_letter_code
_entity_poly.pdbx_strand_id
1 'polypeptide(L)'
;LPGGNVKPVVVLASYWEDISHRVETQNQLLRIADRLEAGLEQVHLAVKAQGNTEGVDSLVDSLLAQLLDELISDCSQPLGDVHEIPSATHLDQYLYRLRSRHLNPMTLNQMTEAALALKLGHGGLPAALEQAEDWLLRLRALAEEPQNSLPDIIIWMLQGDKRVAYQRVPARDILFSRRGAKYCGKNCGKLQTLFLKYPMEGVPGARMPVQIRVKLWFGLSVDEKEFNQFAEGKLSVFAETYENQTKLALVGNWGTTGLTYPKFSDVTGKIKLPKDSFRPSAGWTWAGDWFVCPEKTLLHDTDAGSWRRCLRTRLGSLEASGST
;
A
#
# COMPACT_ATOMS: atom_id res chain seq x y z
N LEU A 1 -11.42 -4.11 19.32
CA LEU A 1 -10.47 -4.39 18.20
C LEU A 1 -9.12 -4.76 18.79
N PRO A 2 -8.29 -5.58 18.13
CA PRO A 2 -6.98 -6.07 18.62
C PRO A 2 -5.87 -4.99 18.69
N GLY A 3 -6.24 -3.75 19.05
CA GLY A 3 -5.32 -2.69 19.43
C GLY A 3 -5.92 -1.72 20.47
N GLY A 4 -7.07 -2.03 21.07
CA GLY A 4 -7.79 -1.11 21.95
C GLY A 4 -7.98 0.28 21.32
N ASN A 5 -7.53 1.32 22.01
CA ASN A 5 -7.54 2.73 21.56
C ASN A 5 -6.28 3.16 20.78
N VAL A 6 -5.32 2.26 20.56
CA VAL A 6 -4.07 2.55 19.85
C VAL A 6 -4.20 2.03 18.42
N LYS A 7 -4.05 2.92 17.43
CA LYS A 7 -3.96 2.49 16.02
C LYS A 7 -2.66 1.70 15.85
N PRO A 8 -2.71 0.38 15.57
CA PRO A 8 -1.49 -0.41 15.44
C PRO A 8 -0.73 0.01 14.18
N VAL A 9 0.56 0.27 14.33
CA VAL A 9 1.49 0.53 13.23
C VAL A 9 2.49 -0.62 13.21
N VAL A 10 2.63 -1.27 12.06
CA VAL A 10 3.57 -2.37 11.85
C VAL A 10 4.58 -1.92 10.82
N VAL A 11 5.86 -2.07 11.14
CA VAL A 11 6.98 -1.76 10.25
C VAL A 11 7.72 -3.05 9.96
N LEU A 12 7.93 -3.36 8.68
CA LEU A 12 8.70 -4.50 8.22
C LEU A 12 9.92 -3.99 7.44
N ALA A 13 11.11 -4.20 7.99
CA ALA A 13 12.36 -3.94 7.26
C ALA A 13 12.69 -5.16 6.38
N SER A 14 13.05 -4.90 5.13
CA SER A 14 13.50 -5.93 4.18
C SER A 14 14.51 -5.34 3.20
N TYR A 15 15.32 -6.19 2.57
CA TYR A 15 16.39 -5.78 1.66
C TYR A 15 16.09 -6.31 0.26
N TRP A 16 15.96 -5.40 -0.69
CA TRP A 16 15.67 -5.68 -2.10
C TRP A 16 16.57 -4.83 -2.99
N GLU A 17 16.68 -5.22 -4.26
CA GLU A 17 17.27 -4.36 -5.29
C GLU A 17 16.50 -3.04 -5.36
N ASP A 18 17.21 -1.92 -5.47
CA ASP A 18 16.58 -0.63 -5.72
C ASP A 18 16.20 -0.51 -7.21
N ILE A 19 14.93 -0.78 -7.48
CA ILE A 19 14.31 -0.62 -8.80
C ILE A 19 13.35 0.58 -8.84
N SER A 20 13.52 1.54 -7.92
CA SER A 20 12.64 2.69 -7.78
C SER A 20 12.44 3.40 -9.12
N HIS A 21 13.47 3.56 -9.93
CA HIS A 21 13.38 4.22 -11.25
C HIS A 21 12.41 3.55 -12.24
N ARG A 22 12.33 2.22 -12.21
CA ARG A 22 11.39 1.44 -13.03
C ARG A 22 9.96 1.72 -12.58
N VAL A 23 9.73 1.60 -11.27
CA VAL A 23 8.41 1.73 -10.66
C VAL A 23 7.90 3.17 -10.70
N GLU A 24 8.77 4.15 -10.49
CA GLU A 24 8.47 5.58 -10.62
C GLU A 24 8.03 5.93 -12.04
N THR A 25 8.74 5.43 -13.05
CA THR A 25 8.39 5.61 -14.46
C THR A 25 7.05 4.93 -14.77
N GLN A 26 6.84 3.71 -14.30
CA GLN A 26 5.56 3.01 -14.42
C GLN A 26 4.42 3.79 -13.76
N ASN A 27 4.61 4.30 -12.54
CA ASN A 27 3.61 5.07 -11.82
C ASN A 27 3.26 6.38 -12.53
N GLN A 28 4.25 7.07 -13.10
CA GLN A 28 4.02 8.24 -13.93
C GLN A 28 3.11 7.89 -15.11
N LEU A 29 3.43 6.86 -15.88
CA LEU A 29 2.63 6.45 -17.06
C LEU A 29 1.22 5.99 -16.70
N LEU A 30 1.08 5.18 -15.64
CA LEU A 30 -0.23 4.74 -15.15
C LEU A 30 -1.07 5.91 -14.69
N ARG A 31 -0.48 6.93 -14.09
CA ARG A 31 -1.20 8.14 -13.68
C ARG A 31 -1.76 8.91 -14.87
N ILE A 32 -0.99 9.04 -15.96
CA ILE A 32 -1.47 9.67 -17.19
C ILE A 32 -2.63 8.86 -17.77
N ALA A 33 -2.49 7.53 -17.84
CA ALA A 33 -3.55 6.63 -18.30
C ALA A 33 -4.82 6.73 -17.44
N ASP A 34 -4.70 6.68 -16.11
CA ASP A 34 -5.84 6.77 -15.18
C ASP A 34 -6.57 8.11 -15.32
N ARG A 35 -5.86 9.22 -15.56
CA ARG A 35 -6.47 10.55 -15.80
C ARG A 35 -7.19 10.62 -17.15
N LEU A 36 -6.57 10.10 -18.21
CA LEU A 36 -7.18 10.04 -19.53
C LEU A 36 -8.46 9.19 -19.51
N GLU A 37 -8.43 8.03 -18.83
CA GLU A 37 -9.59 7.17 -18.64
C GLU A 37 -10.73 7.89 -17.89
N ALA A 38 -10.42 8.52 -16.76
CA ALA A 38 -11.42 9.29 -16.01
C ALA A 38 -12.01 10.45 -16.81
N GLY A 39 -11.19 11.14 -17.61
CA GLY A 39 -11.66 12.22 -18.49
C GLY A 39 -12.54 11.71 -19.63
N LEU A 40 -12.17 10.59 -20.26
CA LEU A 40 -12.99 9.93 -21.28
C LEU A 40 -14.35 9.50 -20.72
N GLU A 41 -14.39 8.95 -19.49
CA GLU A 41 -15.65 8.63 -18.82
C GLU A 41 -16.55 9.86 -18.66
N GLN A 42 -16.00 11.03 -18.28
CA GLN A 42 -16.79 12.26 -18.17
C GLN A 42 -17.34 12.72 -19.52
N VAL A 43 -16.53 12.67 -20.59
CA VAL A 43 -16.98 13.03 -21.93
C VAL A 43 -18.07 12.07 -22.40
N HIS A 44 -17.88 10.76 -22.24
CA HIS A 44 -18.89 9.74 -22.59
C HIS A 44 -20.21 9.93 -21.83
N LEU A 45 -20.16 10.30 -20.55
CA LEU A 45 -21.35 10.63 -19.77
C LEU A 45 -22.06 11.88 -20.31
N ALA A 46 -21.31 12.93 -20.65
CA ALA A 46 -21.86 14.15 -21.23
C ALA A 46 -22.51 13.90 -22.60
N VAL A 47 -21.88 13.10 -23.46
CA VAL A 47 -22.43 12.69 -24.76
C VAL A 47 -23.73 11.90 -24.60
N LYS A 48 -23.81 11.00 -23.62
CA LYS A 48 -25.07 10.28 -23.34
C LYS A 48 -26.19 11.20 -22.85
N ALA A 49 -25.84 12.27 -22.13
CA ALA A 49 -26.80 13.26 -21.65
C ALA A 49 -27.27 14.25 -22.74
N GLN A 50 -26.51 14.37 -23.84
CA GLN A 50 -26.75 15.25 -24.99
C GLN A 50 -28.11 15.02 -25.67
N GLY A 51 -28.66 13.80 -25.58
CA GLY A 51 -30.00 13.48 -26.09
C GLY A 51 -31.17 14.16 -25.38
N ASN A 52 -30.94 14.90 -24.29
CA ASN A 52 -32.01 15.41 -23.42
C ASN A 52 -32.08 16.95 -23.25
N THR A 53 -31.10 17.76 -23.71
CA THR A 53 -31.09 19.22 -23.42
C THR A 53 -30.29 20.04 -24.45
N GLU A 54 -30.78 21.23 -24.82
CA GLU A 54 -30.02 22.23 -25.60
C GLU A 54 -28.84 22.81 -24.77
N GLY A 55 -27.66 22.94 -25.38
CA GLY A 55 -26.45 23.50 -24.74
C GLY A 55 -25.35 22.49 -24.36
N VAL A 56 -25.65 21.18 -24.43
CA VAL A 56 -24.71 20.10 -24.08
C VAL A 56 -23.54 20.00 -25.07
N ASP A 57 -23.72 20.41 -26.33
CA ASP A 57 -22.65 20.42 -27.35
C ASP A 57 -21.44 21.25 -26.91
N SER A 58 -21.70 22.46 -26.40
CA SER A 58 -20.63 23.35 -25.89
C SER A 58 -19.90 22.78 -24.67
N LEU A 59 -20.60 22.01 -23.84
CA LEU A 59 -20.02 21.36 -22.67
C LEU A 59 -19.13 20.20 -23.09
N VAL A 60 -19.59 19.35 -23.99
CA VAL A 60 -18.83 18.20 -24.51
C VAL A 60 -17.54 18.66 -25.17
N ASP A 61 -17.61 19.69 -26.01
CA ASP A 61 -16.42 20.27 -26.66
C ASP A 61 -15.44 20.85 -25.64
N SER A 62 -15.93 21.52 -24.59
CA SER A 62 -15.08 22.05 -23.52
C SER A 62 -14.37 20.96 -22.71
N LEU A 63 -15.08 19.88 -22.38
CA LEU A 63 -14.53 18.74 -21.64
C LEU A 63 -13.49 18.00 -22.48
N LEU A 64 -13.74 17.83 -23.77
CA LEU A 64 -12.79 17.21 -24.69
C LEU A 64 -11.53 18.06 -24.85
N ALA A 65 -11.67 19.38 -25.02
CA ALA A 65 -10.53 20.28 -25.11
C ALA A 65 -9.66 20.23 -23.84
N GLN A 66 -10.30 20.27 -22.65
CA GLN A 66 -9.60 20.14 -21.38
C GLN A 66 -8.89 18.78 -21.26
N LEU A 67 -9.54 17.68 -21.64
CA LEU A 67 -8.94 16.34 -21.63
C LEU A 67 -7.66 16.29 -22.48
N LEU A 68 -7.70 16.86 -23.68
CA LEU A 68 -6.56 16.89 -24.60
C LEU A 68 -5.44 17.78 -24.08
N ASP A 69 -5.75 18.97 -23.54
CA ASP A 69 -4.76 19.86 -22.95
C ASP A 69 -4.06 19.22 -21.73
N GLU A 70 -4.82 18.52 -20.87
CA GLU A 70 -4.27 17.79 -19.73
C GLU A 70 -3.37 16.62 -20.18
N LEU A 71 -3.80 15.85 -21.18
CA LEU A 71 -3.01 14.77 -21.75
C LEU A 71 -1.70 15.31 -22.36
N ILE A 72 -1.77 16.42 -23.08
CA ILE A 72 -0.60 17.07 -23.68
C ILE A 72 0.37 17.52 -22.59
N SER A 73 -0.13 18.20 -21.56
CA SER A 73 0.67 18.65 -20.42
C SER A 73 1.36 17.48 -19.71
N ASP A 74 0.64 16.39 -19.48
CA ASP A 74 1.14 15.22 -18.77
C ASP A 74 2.20 14.45 -19.58
N CYS A 75 1.98 14.26 -20.88
CA CYS A 75 2.92 13.60 -21.79
C CYS A 75 4.18 14.44 -22.07
N SER A 76 4.08 15.77 -21.95
CA SER A 76 5.22 16.69 -22.12
C SER A 76 6.23 16.61 -20.97
N GLN A 77 5.88 15.97 -19.86
CA GLN A 77 6.79 15.82 -18.72
C GLN A 77 7.87 14.79 -19.03
N PRO A 78 9.16 15.12 -18.87
CA PRO A 78 10.23 14.16 -19.13
C PRO A 78 10.15 12.98 -18.16
N LEU A 79 10.50 11.80 -18.67
CA LEU A 79 10.74 10.62 -17.84
C LEU A 79 12.05 10.80 -17.07
N GLY A 80 12.24 10.03 -15.99
CA GLY A 80 13.52 10.01 -15.29
C GLY A 80 14.63 9.49 -16.20
N ASP A 81 15.76 10.20 -16.27
CA ASP A 81 16.88 9.77 -17.09
C ASP A 81 17.50 8.50 -16.48
N VAL A 82 17.41 7.42 -17.24
CA VAL A 82 17.94 6.10 -16.87
C VAL A 82 19.45 6.04 -17.04
N HIS A 83 20.05 6.93 -17.84
CA HIS A 83 21.51 6.95 -18.06
C HIS A 83 22.30 7.40 -16.84
N GLU A 84 21.68 8.16 -15.93
CA GLU A 84 22.28 8.61 -14.68
C GLU A 84 22.23 7.54 -13.58
N ILE A 85 21.58 6.41 -13.83
CA ILE A 85 21.30 5.39 -12.83
C ILE A 85 22.37 4.29 -12.93
N PRO A 86 23.24 4.12 -11.92
CA PRO A 86 24.33 3.14 -11.99
C PRO A 86 23.87 1.69 -12.14
N SER A 87 22.68 1.35 -11.63
CA SER A 87 22.08 0.01 -11.71
C SER A 87 21.23 -0.23 -12.97
N ALA A 88 21.17 0.73 -13.90
CA ALA A 88 20.35 0.59 -15.10
C ALA A 88 20.87 -0.50 -16.04
N THR A 89 19.97 -1.37 -16.48
CA THR A 89 20.26 -2.44 -17.44
C THR A 89 20.09 -1.95 -18.89
N HIS A 90 20.54 -2.76 -19.85
CA HIS A 90 20.30 -2.50 -21.28
C HIS A 90 18.80 -2.45 -21.61
N LEU A 91 17.98 -3.25 -20.93
CA LEU A 91 16.54 -3.23 -21.13
C LEU A 91 15.93 -1.93 -20.59
N ASP A 92 16.41 -1.44 -19.44
CA ASP A 92 15.99 -0.13 -18.92
C ASP A 92 16.24 0.99 -19.93
N GLN A 93 17.42 1.01 -20.56
CA GLN A 93 17.76 1.99 -21.59
C GLN A 93 16.93 1.83 -22.88
N TYR A 94 16.57 0.59 -23.24
CA TYR A 94 15.67 0.33 -24.35
C TYR A 94 14.25 0.82 -24.06
N LEU A 95 13.70 0.47 -22.90
CA LEU A 95 12.36 0.89 -22.45
C LEU A 95 12.29 2.41 -22.28
N TYR A 96 13.33 3.04 -21.74
CA TYR A 96 13.42 4.50 -21.64
C TYR A 96 13.34 5.15 -23.03
N ARG A 97 14.12 4.69 -24.01
CA ARG A 97 14.07 5.21 -25.39
C ARG A 97 12.72 4.96 -26.06
N LEU A 98 12.14 3.78 -25.86
CA LEU A 98 10.81 3.43 -26.39
C LEU A 98 9.75 4.37 -25.80
N ARG A 99 9.63 4.44 -24.47
CA ARG A 99 8.67 5.29 -23.76
C ARG A 99 8.87 6.76 -24.12
N SER A 100 10.11 7.25 -24.11
CA SER A 100 10.43 8.64 -24.47
C SER A 100 10.06 8.95 -25.92
N ARG A 101 10.29 8.04 -26.86
CA ARG A 101 9.91 8.23 -28.28
C ARG A 101 8.39 8.30 -28.47
N HIS A 102 7.64 7.48 -27.72
CA HIS A 102 6.18 7.49 -27.78
C HIS A 102 5.55 8.68 -27.06
N LEU A 103 6.21 9.23 -26.04
CA LEU A 103 5.79 10.45 -25.35
C LEU A 103 6.36 11.73 -26.00
N ASN A 104 7.21 11.59 -27.00
CA ASN A 104 7.92 12.70 -27.65
C ASN A 104 6.94 13.66 -28.35
N PRO A 105 7.36 14.91 -28.64
CA PRO A 105 6.55 15.95 -29.26
C PRO A 105 5.93 15.56 -30.60
N MET A 106 6.37 14.49 -31.28
CA MET A 106 5.75 14.07 -32.53
C MET A 106 4.38 13.40 -32.32
N THR A 107 4.24 12.54 -31.30
CA THR A 107 2.94 11.98 -30.89
C THR A 107 2.08 13.07 -30.27
N LEU A 108 2.71 13.98 -29.53
CA LEU A 108 2.08 15.19 -28.99
C LEU A 108 1.59 16.14 -30.10
N ASN A 109 2.34 16.26 -31.20
CA ASN A 109 1.97 17.07 -32.36
C ASN A 109 0.81 16.42 -33.10
N GLN A 110 0.76 15.08 -33.21
CA GLN A 110 -0.42 14.38 -33.71
C GLN A 110 -1.64 14.58 -32.80
N MET A 111 -1.44 14.56 -31.47
CA MET A 111 -2.50 14.88 -30.49
C MET A 111 -2.96 16.33 -30.61
N THR A 112 -2.02 17.26 -30.82
CA THR A 112 -2.28 18.70 -30.99
C THR A 112 -2.98 18.96 -32.33
N GLU A 113 -2.56 18.30 -33.41
CA GLU A 113 -3.22 18.37 -34.73
C GLU A 113 -4.62 17.77 -34.66
N ALA A 114 -4.85 16.67 -33.94
CA ALA A 114 -6.17 16.12 -33.69
C ALA A 114 -7.04 17.08 -32.84
N ALA A 115 -6.48 17.66 -31.78
CA ALA A 115 -7.13 18.69 -30.95
C ALA A 115 -7.51 19.94 -31.76
N LEU A 116 -6.62 20.38 -32.65
CA LEU A 116 -6.84 21.50 -33.56
C LEU A 116 -7.87 21.16 -34.64
N ALA A 117 -7.84 19.95 -35.20
CA ALA A 117 -8.81 19.48 -36.17
C ALA A 117 -10.23 19.43 -35.58
N LEU A 118 -10.38 19.02 -34.31
CA LEU A 118 -11.63 19.09 -33.56
C LEU A 118 -12.13 20.53 -33.38
N LYS A 119 -11.23 21.43 -32.99
CA LYS A 119 -11.52 22.86 -32.84
C LYS A 119 -11.93 23.54 -34.15
N LEU A 120 -11.48 22.98 -35.28
CA LEU A 120 -11.75 23.44 -36.64
C LEU A 120 -12.85 22.62 -37.36
N GLY A 121 -13.54 21.71 -36.65
CA GLY A 121 -14.68 20.93 -37.17
C GLY A 121 -14.33 19.82 -38.18
N HIS A 122 -13.06 19.45 -38.32
CA HIS A 122 -12.61 18.39 -39.23
C HIS A 122 -12.48 17.06 -38.47
N GLY A 123 -13.45 16.16 -38.63
CA GLY A 123 -13.40 14.77 -38.11
C GLY A 123 -14.49 14.40 -37.10
N GLY A 124 -15.15 15.38 -36.48
CA GLY A 124 -16.24 15.16 -35.53
C GLY A 124 -15.81 14.51 -34.21
N LEU A 125 -16.61 14.71 -33.17
CA LEU A 125 -16.41 14.16 -31.82
C LEU A 125 -16.10 12.64 -31.77
N PRO A 126 -16.73 11.76 -32.57
CA PRO A 126 -16.47 10.32 -32.50
C PRO A 126 -15.02 9.93 -32.85
N ALA A 127 -14.42 10.56 -33.86
CA ALA A 127 -13.05 10.24 -34.28
C ALA A 127 -12.02 10.62 -33.20
N ALA A 128 -12.28 11.70 -32.47
CA ALA A 128 -11.44 12.13 -31.36
C ALA A 128 -11.49 11.19 -30.16
N LEU A 129 -12.69 10.71 -29.83
CA LEU A 129 -12.86 9.75 -28.75
C LEU A 129 -12.16 8.43 -29.09
N GLU A 130 -12.33 7.91 -30.30
CA GLU A 130 -11.61 6.71 -30.77
C GLU A 130 -10.09 6.89 -30.67
N GLN A 131 -9.58 8.06 -31.10
CA GLN A 131 -8.16 8.34 -31.04
C GLN A 131 -7.63 8.44 -29.60
N ALA A 132 -8.41 9.05 -28.68
CA ALA A 132 -8.05 9.14 -27.27
C ALA A 132 -8.10 7.79 -26.57
N GLU A 133 -9.04 6.92 -26.93
CA GLU A 133 -9.11 5.52 -26.46
C GLU A 133 -7.89 4.70 -26.95
N ASP A 134 -7.46 4.88 -28.20
CA ASP A 134 -6.22 4.27 -28.72
C ASP A 134 -4.98 4.74 -27.94
N TRP A 135 -4.89 6.04 -27.61
CA TRP A 135 -3.81 6.55 -26.78
C TRP A 135 -3.83 5.96 -25.36
N LEU A 136 -5.00 5.78 -24.76
CA LEU A 136 -5.13 5.12 -23.45
C LEU A 136 -4.57 3.70 -23.48
N LEU A 137 -4.92 2.91 -24.50
CA LEU A 137 -4.40 1.55 -24.67
C LEU A 137 -2.88 1.55 -24.83
N ARG A 138 -2.32 2.48 -25.62
CA ARG A 138 -0.87 2.61 -25.79
C ARG A 138 -0.18 3.01 -24.49
N LEU A 139 -0.73 3.95 -23.72
CA LEU A 139 -0.16 4.37 -22.43
C LEU A 139 -0.14 3.20 -21.44
N ARG A 140 -1.21 2.39 -21.39
CA ARG A 140 -1.27 1.18 -20.55
C ARG A 140 -0.21 0.16 -20.97
N ALA A 141 -0.02 -0.06 -22.28
CA ALA A 141 1.02 -0.95 -22.78
C ALA A 141 2.43 -0.45 -22.46
N LEU A 142 2.70 0.86 -22.58
CA LEU A 142 3.98 1.45 -22.22
C LEU A 142 4.28 1.37 -20.72
N ALA A 143 3.24 1.34 -19.89
CA ALA A 143 3.34 1.23 -18.45
C ALA A 143 3.61 -0.20 -17.96
N GLU A 144 3.55 -1.22 -18.82
CA GLU A 144 3.97 -2.56 -18.43
C GLU A 144 5.45 -2.56 -18.07
N GLU A 145 5.76 -3.19 -16.93
CA GLU A 145 7.12 -3.26 -16.40
C GLU A 145 7.54 -4.73 -16.25
N PRO A 146 8.34 -5.26 -17.20
CA PRO A 146 8.71 -6.67 -17.21
C PRO A 146 9.74 -7.03 -16.14
N GLN A 147 10.51 -6.05 -15.63
CA GLN A 147 11.60 -6.29 -14.66
C GLN A 147 11.22 -5.87 -13.24
N ASN A 148 10.03 -6.26 -12.78
CA ASN A 148 9.60 -6.00 -11.41
C ASN A 148 10.10 -7.10 -10.46
N SER A 149 11.08 -6.77 -9.62
CA SER A 149 11.63 -7.64 -8.57
C SER A 149 11.06 -7.37 -7.17
N LEU A 150 10.24 -6.32 -7.01
CA LEU A 150 9.65 -6.00 -5.70
C LEU A 150 8.45 -6.92 -5.40
N PRO A 151 8.39 -7.51 -4.20
CA PRO A 151 7.27 -8.36 -3.82
C PRO A 151 6.03 -7.52 -3.49
N ASP A 152 4.88 -8.04 -3.87
CA ASP A 152 3.61 -7.48 -3.41
C ASP A 152 3.38 -7.76 -1.92
N ILE A 153 2.65 -6.87 -1.26
CA ILE A 153 2.33 -6.98 0.14
C ILE A 153 1.12 -7.89 0.27
N ILE A 154 1.24 -8.95 1.06
CA ILE A 154 0.12 -9.88 1.31
C ILE A 154 -0.27 -9.80 2.78
N ILE A 155 -1.51 -9.38 3.02
CA ILE A 155 -2.11 -9.33 4.35
C ILE A 155 -2.94 -10.60 4.54
N TRP A 156 -2.55 -11.45 5.49
CA TRP A 156 -3.27 -12.67 5.84
C TRP A 156 -4.08 -12.49 7.12
N MET A 157 -5.30 -13.03 7.12
CA MET A 157 -6.04 -13.35 8.33
C MET A 157 -5.75 -14.80 8.71
N LEU A 158 -5.39 -14.99 9.98
CA LEU A 158 -5.09 -16.30 10.56
C LEU A 158 -6.14 -16.68 11.61
N GLN A 159 -6.49 -17.96 11.66
CA GLN A 159 -7.25 -18.59 12.73
C GLN A 159 -6.43 -19.78 13.24
N GLY A 160 -5.77 -19.61 14.39
CA GLY A 160 -4.67 -20.50 14.79
C GLY A 160 -3.58 -20.49 13.71
N ASP A 161 -3.17 -21.68 13.26
CA ASP A 161 -2.17 -21.84 12.19
C ASP A 161 -2.77 -21.83 10.77
N LYS A 162 -4.10 -21.67 10.64
CA LYS A 162 -4.79 -21.71 9.34
C LYS A 162 -4.92 -20.31 8.75
N ARG A 163 -4.53 -20.18 7.48
CA ARG A 163 -4.79 -19.00 6.64
C ARG A 163 -6.23 -19.02 6.14
N VAL A 164 -7.05 -18.09 6.62
CA VAL A 164 -8.50 -18.10 6.35
C VAL A 164 -8.93 -17.05 5.33
N ALA A 165 -8.21 -15.94 5.22
CA ALA A 165 -8.47 -14.92 4.20
C ALA A 165 -7.20 -14.12 3.91
N TYR A 166 -7.10 -13.50 2.74
CA TYR A 166 -5.96 -12.68 2.36
C TYR A 166 -6.33 -11.50 1.47
N GLN A 167 -5.46 -10.49 1.43
CA GLN A 167 -5.47 -9.47 0.40
C GLN A 167 -4.04 -9.26 -0.09
N ARG A 168 -3.88 -9.23 -1.41
CA ARG A 168 -2.62 -8.84 -2.08
C ARG A 168 -2.71 -7.37 -2.48
N VAL A 169 -1.68 -6.60 -2.20
CA VAL A 169 -1.54 -5.18 -2.52
C VAL A 169 -0.24 -5.00 -3.30
N PRO A 170 -0.31 -4.52 -4.56
CA PRO A 170 0.89 -4.29 -5.36
C PRO A 170 1.84 -3.27 -4.71
N ALA A 171 3.14 -3.57 -4.68
CA ALA A 171 4.12 -2.64 -4.10
C ALA A 171 4.10 -1.27 -4.78
N ARG A 172 3.96 -1.26 -6.12
CA ARG A 172 3.87 -0.04 -6.93
C ARG A 172 2.75 0.90 -6.50
N ASP A 173 1.62 0.36 -6.05
CA ASP A 173 0.44 1.14 -5.68
C ASP A 173 0.66 1.92 -4.39
N ILE A 174 1.59 1.48 -3.54
CA ILE A 174 1.87 2.07 -2.22
C ILE A 174 3.31 2.60 -2.08
N LEU A 175 4.09 2.56 -3.17
CA LEU A 175 5.46 3.06 -3.22
C LEU A 175 5.50 4.58 -2.95
N PHE A 176 6.45 5.02 -2.13
CA PHE A 176 6.78 6.40 -1.90
C PHE A 176 8.03 6.80 -2.70
N SER A 177 8.00 8.00 -3.26
CA SER A 177 9.15 8.62 -3.92
C SER A 177 9.26 10.09 -3.49
N ARG A 178 10.47 10.51 -3.12
CA ARG A 178 10.79 11.92 -2.82
C ARG A 178 10.69 12.85 -4.04
N ARG A 179 10.70 12.30 -5.26
CA ARG A 179 10.62 13.10 -6.50
C ARG A 179 9.25 13.74 -6.69
N GLY A 180 8.26 13.34 -5.91
CA GLY A 180 6.95 13.97 -5.83
C GLY A 180 5.80 13.01 -6.10
N ALA A 181 4.57 13.49 -5.89
CA ALA A 181 3.36 12.68 -5.89
C ALA A 181 3.08 11.95 -7.22
N LYS A 182 3.63 12.43 -8.35
CA LYS A 182 3.48 11.79 -9.66
C LYS A 182 4.24 10.48 -9.81
N TYR A 183 5.27 10.27 -8.99
CA TYR A 183 6.09 9.05 -8.98
C TYR A 183 5.68 8.08 -7.87
N CYS A 184 4.98 8.58 -6.85
CA CYS A 184 4.39 7.75 -5.81
C CYS A 184 3.26 6.87 -6.35
N GLY A 185 3.07 5.73 -5.71
CA GLY A 185 1.91 4.88 -5.92
C GLY A 185 0.61 5.61 -5.60
N LYS A 186 -0.43 5.36 -6.39
CA LYS A 186 -1.74 6.03 -6.29
C LYS A 186 -2.38 5.96 -4.90
N ASN A 187 -2.03 4.93 -4.13
CA ASN A 187 -2.57 4.56 -2.84
C ASN A 187 -1.58 4.75 -1.69
N CYS A 188 -0.36 5.26 -1.96
CA CYS A 188 0.67 5.51 -0.96
C CYS A 188 0.17 6.44 0.15
N GLY A 189 0.25 6.01 1.40
CA GLY A 189 -0.14 6.80 2.59
C GLY A 189 -1.65 7.09 2.72
N LYS A 190 -2.47 6.66 1.74
CA LYS A 190 -3.92 6.90 1.75
C LYS A 190 -4.64 5.82 2.54
N LEU A 191 -5.70 6.22 3.23
CA LEU A 191 -6.58 5.30 3.94
C LEU A 191 -7.41 4.51 2.95
N GLN A 192 -7.19 3.20 2.91
CA GLN A 192 -7.85 2.26 2.01
C GLN A 192 -8.72 1.30 2.79
N THR A 193 -9.84 0.93 2.19
CA THR A 193 -10.68 -0.17 2.67
C THR A 193 -10.34 -1.39 1.82
N LEU A 194 -9.77 -2.42 2.44
CA LEU A 194 -9.44 -3.68 1.79
C LEU A 194 -10.43 -4.76 2.21
N PHE A 195 -10.87 -5.54 1.23
CA PHE A 195 -11.80 -6.65 1.42
C PHE A 195 -11.04 -7.96 1.20
N LEU A 196 -10.82 -8.71 2.27
CA LEU A 196 -10.03 -9.95 2.19
C LEU A 196 -10.82 -11.02 1.43
N LYS A 197 -10.10 -11.83 0.67
CA LYS A 197 -10.60 -12.94 -0.15
C LYS A 197 -10.26 -14.27 0.51
N TYR A 198 -11.10 -15.27 0.32
CA TYR A 198 -10.76 -16.63 0.73
C TYR A 198 -9.62 -17.18 -0.15
N PRO A 199 -8.69 -17.97 0.41
CA PRO A 199 -7.60 -18.58 -0.35
C PRO A 199 -8.04 -19.70 -1.31
N MET A 200 -9.26 -20.25 -1.15
CA MET A 200 -9.83 -21.24 -2.07
C MET A 200 -10.94 -20.62 -2.91
N GLU A 201 -10.89 -20.81 -4.23
CA GLU A 201 -11.98 -20.46 -5.13
C GLU A 201 -13.15 -21.44 -4.92
N GLY A 202 -14.39 -20.92 -4.87
CA GLY A 202 -15.58 -21.77 -4.90
C GLY A 202 -16.22 -22.10 -3.55
N VAL A 203 -16.43 -21.12 -2.67
CA VAL A 203 -17.47 -21.25 -1.62
C VAL A 203 -18.73 -20.51 -2.10
N PRO A 204 -19.71 -21.20 -2.72
CA PRO A 204 -20.93 -20.56 -3.19
C PRO A 204 -21.70 -19.99 -1.99
N GLY A 205 -22.05 -18.69 -2.05
CA GLY A 205 -22.80 -18.01 -0.98
C GLY A 205 -21.96 -17.48 0.18
N ALA A 206 -20.62 -17.49 0.10
CA ALA A 206 -19.78 -16.97 1.16
C ALA A 206 -19.87 -15.44 1.30
N ARG A 207 -20.37 -14.99 2.45
CA ARG A 207 -20.32 -13.59 2.90
C ARG A 207 -18.85 -13.17 3.01
N MET A 208 -18.54 -11.96 2.55
CA MET A 208 -17.20 -11.37 2.63
C MET A 208 -16.57 -11.59 4.02
N PRO A 209 -15.37 -12.21 4.12
CA PRO A 209 -14.86 -12.68 5.40
C PRO A 209 -14.52 -11.54 6.33
N VAL A 210 -13.78 -10.53 5.82
CA VAL A 210 -13.29 -9.40 6.60
C VAL A 210 -13.13 -8.17 5.72
N GLN A 211 -13.50 -7.03 6.29
CA GLN A 211 -13.14 -5.70 5.81
C GLN A 211 -12.11 -5.09 6.76
N ILE A 212 -10.98 -4.64 6.25
CA ILE A 212 -9.97 -3.89 7.01
C ILE A 212 -9.82 -2.48 6.44
N ARG A 213 -9.51 -1.52 7.31
CA ARG A 213 -9.13 -0.16 6.91
C ARG A 213 -7.67 0.06 7.28
N VAL A 214 -6.83 0.33 6.29
CA VAL A 214 -5.38 0.42 6.45
C VAL A 214 -4.81 1.60 5.70
N LYS A 215 -3.73 2.19 6.21
CA LYS A 215 -2.82 3.04 5.44
C LYS A 215 -1.56 2.23 5.19
N LEU A 216 -1.12 2.18 3.95
CA LEU A 216 0.05 1.43 3.53
C LEU A 216 1.07 2.37 2.89
N TRP A 217 2.34 2.12 3.17
CA TRP A 217 3.46 2.89 2.67
C TRP A 217 4.62 1.93 2.46
N PHE A 218 5.30 2.06 1.32
CA PHE A 218 6.46 1.27 0.96
C PHE A 218 7.52 2.21 0.40
N GLY A 219 8.74 2.18 0.91
CA GLY A 219 9.78 3.12 0.50
C GLY A 219 11.11 2.80 1.16
N LEU A 220 12.14 3.59 0.85
CA LEU A 220 13.48 3.41 1.39
C LEU A 220 13.50 3.73 2.89
N SER A 221 14.34 3.04 3.65
CA SER A 221 14.50 3.30 5.10
C SER A 221 14.94 4.73 5.40
N VAL A 222 15.73 5.34 4.50
CA VAL A 222 16.12 6.75 4.61
C VAL A 222 14.94 7.72 4.51
N ASP A 223 13.78 7.26 4.01
CA ASP A 223 12.55 8.04 3.86
C ASP A 223 11.55 7.78 5.00
N GLU A 224 11.92 7.02 6.02
CA GLU A 224 11.03 6.65 7.16
C GLU A 224 10.43 7.88 7.85
N LYS A 225 11.13 9.02 7.88
CA LYS A 225 10.60 10.26 8.44
C LYS A 225 9.37 10.80 7.71
N GLU A 226 9.26 10.55 6.39
CA GLU A 226 8.11 10.93 5.59
C GLU A 226 6.89 10.05 5.91
N PHE A 227 7.10 8.78 6.26
CA PHE A 227 6.02 7.89 6.70
C PHE A 227 5.28 8.44 7.92
N ASN A 228 5.99 9.07 8.86
CA ASN A 228 5.40 9.61 10.08
C ASN A 228 4.37 10.71 9.82
N GLN A 229 4.45 11.42 8.68
CA GLN A 229 3.41 12.37 8.28
C GLN A 229 2.09 11.68 7.93
N PHE A 230 2.16 10.44 7.41
CA PHE A 230 0.98 9.64 7.05
C PHE A 230 0.42 8.84 8.24
N ALA A 231 1.26 8.54 9.23
CA ALA A 231 0.92 7.76 10.40
C ALA A 231 0.14 8.61 11.42
N GLU A 232 -1.19 8.46 11.44
CA GLU A 232 -2.07 9.02 12.48
C GLU A 232 -1.94 8.31 13.85
N GLY A 233 -1.05 7.32 13.96
CA GLY A 233 -0.82 6.53 15.17
C GLY A 233 0.61 6.71 15.67
N LYS A 234 0.79 6.79 16.98
CA LYS A 234 2.12 6.82 17.59
C LYS A 234 2.76 5.44 17.44
N LEU A 235 3.87 5.34 16.71
CA LEU A 235 4.69 4.12 16.66
C LEU A 235 4.99 3.70 18.11
N SER A 236 4.52 2.53 18.48
CA SER A 236 4.61 2.01 19.84
C SER A 236 5.20 0.63 19.76
N VAL A 237 6.47 0.51 20.14
CA VAL A 237 7.13 -0.78 20.25
C VAL A 237 6.81 -1.35 21.63
N PHE A 238 6.43 -2.62 21.69
CA PHE A 238 6.16 -3.31 22.96
C PHE A 238 7.11 -4.48 23.11
N ALA A 239 7.62 -4.68 24.31
CA ALA A 239 8.16 -5.97 24.71
C ALA A 239 7.03 -6.83 25.25
N GLU A 240 7.00 -8.11 24.88
CA GLU A 240 5.98 -9.05 25.34
C GLU A 240 6.59 -10.34 25.88
N THR A 241 6.02 -10.85 26.97
CA THR A 241 6.33 -12.16 27.56
C THR A 241 5.05 -12.81 28.05
N TYR A 242 5.05 -14.12 28.22
CA TYR A 242 3.86 -14.87 28.60
C TYR A 242 4.05 -15.50 29.98
N GLU A 243 3.21 -15.12 30.93
CA GLU A 243 3.16 -15.75 32.25
C GLU A 243 2.33 -17.03 32.18
N ASN A 244 2.92 -18.11 32.68
CA ASN A 244 2.37 -19.46 32.67
C ASN A 244 2.00 -19.89 34.09
N GLN A 245 0.78 -20.40 34.29
CA GLN A 245 0.34 -20.98 35.54
C GLN A 245 -0.46 -22.26 35.30
N THR A 246 -0.35 -23.21 36.22
CA THR A 246 -1.13 -24.46 36.22
C THR A 246 -1.91 -24.59 37.51
N LYS A 247 -3.05 -25.28 37.45
CA LYS A 247 -3.88 -25.60 38.61
C LYS A 247 -3.77 -27.08 38.87
N LEU A 248 -3.05 -27.45 39.93
CA LEU A 248 -3.03 -28.82 40.39
C LEU A 248 -4.38 -29.16 41.03
N ALA A 249 -4.99 -30.27 40.57
CA ALA A 249 -6.28 -30.75 41.06
C ALA A 249 -6.32 -30.93 42.60
N LEU A 250 -5.17 -31.24 43.21
CA LEU A 250 -5.03 -31.46 44.65
C LEU A 250 -4.88 -30.17 45.49
N VAL A 251 -4.39 -29.08 44.90
CA VAL A 251 -4.04 -27.84 45.63
C VAL A 251 -5.06 -26.73 45.39
N GLY A 252 -5.84 -26.80 44.31
CA GLY A 252 -6.96 -25.88 44.03
C GLY A 252 -6.56 -24.43 43.72
N ASN A 253 -5.29 -24.05 43.89
CA ASN A 253 -4.77 -22.71 43.61
C ASN A 253 -3.95 -22.69 42.31
N TRP A 254 -4.01 -21.58 41.59
CA TRP A 254 -3.13 -21.34 40.45
C TRP A 254 -1.71 -21.05 40.94
N GLY A 255 -0.73 -21.68 40.31
CA GLY A 255 0.66 -21.45 40.67
C GLY A 255 1.62 -21.99 39.62
N THR A 256 2.91 -21.96 39.97
CA THR A 256 3.98 -22.48 39.11
C THR A 256 4.35 -23.93 39.42
N THR A 257 3.80 -24.49 40.49
CA THR A 257 4.05 -25.85 40.94
C THR A 257 3.46 -26.85 39.95
N GLY A 258 4.29 -27.71 39.37
CA GLY A 258 3.87 -28.69 38.37
C GLY A 258 3.87 -28.18 36.92
N LEU A 259 4.41 -26.99 36.65
CA LEU A 259 4.63 -26.54 35.28
C LEU A 259 5.70 -27.39 34.59
N THR A 260 5.39 -27.87 33.39
CA THR A 260 6.35 -28.56 32.49
C THR A 260 7.04 -27.60 31.52
N TYR A 261 6.69 -26.31 31.57
CA TYR A 261 7.22 -25.23 30.73
C TYR A 261 7.64 -24.02 31.59
N PRO A 262 8.44 -23.08 31.06
CA PRO A 262 8.95 -21.95 31.83
C PRO A 262 7.85 -21.05 32.41
N LYS A 263 8.05 -20.52 33.63
CA LYS A 263 7.13 -19.54 34.27
C LYS A 263 6.86 -18.33 33.38
N PHE A 264 7.89 -17.83 32.69
CA PHE A 264 7.79 -16.78 31.68
C PHE A 264 8.36 -17.31 30.37
N SER A 265 7.59 -17.21 29.30
CA SER A 265 7.97 -17.75 28.00
C SER A 265 7.72 -16.80 26.84
N ASP A 266 8.26 -17.15 25.68
CA ASP A 266 7.80 -16.65 24.39
C ASP A 266 6.36 -17.09 24.09
N VAL A 267 5.84 -16.65 22.94
CA VAL A 267 4.47 -16.98 22.49
C VAL A 267 4.25 -18.47 22.32
N THR A 268 5.28 -19.25 21.98
CA THR A 268 5.15 -20.70 21.82
C THR A 268 5.09 -21.45 23.14
N GLY A 269 5.56 -20.84 24.25
CA GLY A 269 5.63 -21.51 25.55
C GLY A 269 6.90 -22.29 25.80
N LYS A 270 7.82 -22.34 24.83
CA LYS A 270 8.98 -23.23 24.85
C LYS A 270 10.24 -22.51 25.30
N ILE A 271 10.39 -21.26 24.91
CA ILE A 271 11.60 -20.48 25.16
C ILE A 271 11.40 -19.69 26.44
N LYS A 272 12.29 -19.85 27.42
CA LYS A 272 12.27 -19.08 28.67
C LYS A 272 12.60 -17.61 28.39
N LEU A 273 11.66 -16.72 28.71
CA LEU A 273 11.77 -15.30 28.38
C LEU A 273 11.31 -14.41 29.56
N PRO A 274 12.08 -14.32 30.66
CA PRO A 274 11.70 -13.58 31.85
C PRO A 274 11.61 -12.07 31.59
N LYS A 275 10.81 -11.34 32.38
CA LYS A 275 10.69 -9.87 32.26
C LYS A 275 12.04 -9.15 32.28
N ASP A 276 12.97 -9.63 33.10
CA ASP A 276 14.29 -9.02 33.31
C ASP A 276 15.28 -9.32 32.17
N SER A 277 14.96 -10.21 31.22
CA SER A 277 15.82 -10.43 30.05
C SER A 277 15.66 -9.35 28.99
N PHE A 278 14.61 -8.54 29.07
CA PHE A 278 14.40 -7.45 28.12
C PHE A 278 15.24 -6.24 28.53
N ARG A 279 16.06 -5.75 27.60
CA ARG A 279 16.80 -4.50 27.73
C ARG A 279 16.44 -3.60 26.55
N PRO A 280 16.10 -2.32 26.78
CA PRO A 280 15.92 -1.38 25.68
C PRO A 280 17.22 -1.29 24.85
N SER A 281 17.08 -1.25 23.54
CA SER A 281 18.19 -0.95 22.64
C SER A 281 18.60 0.52 22.77
N ALA A 282 19.79 0.87 22.26
CA ALA A 282 20.24 2.26 22.22
C ALA A 282 19.18 3.17 21.57
N GLY A 283 18.82 4.26 22.24
CA GLY A 283 17.76 5.19 21.79
C GLY A 283 16.35 4.89 22.33
N TRP A 284 16.16 3.83 23.13
CA TRP A 284 14.87 3.48 23.73
C TRP A 284 14.92 3.43 25.26
N THR A 285 13.79 3.76 25.91
CA THR A 285 13.56 3.61 27.35
C THR A 285 12.23 2.94 27.61
N TRP A 286 12.05 2.30 28.77
CA TRP A 286 10.72 1.82 29.17
C TRP A 286 9.78 3.01 29.40
N ALA A 287 8.61 2.98 28.76
CA ALA A 287 7.58 4.01 28.91
C ALA A 287 6.59 3.69 30.05
N GLY A 288 6.78 2.57 30.77
CA GLY A 288 5.97 2.17 31.92
C GLY A 288 6.23 0.73 32.36
N ASP A 289 5.54 0.32 33.42
CA ASP A 289 5.63 -1.04 33.97
C ASP A 289 4.98 -2.10 33.07
N TRP A 290 5.28 -3.37 33.35
CA TRP A 290 4.61 -4.50 32.73
C TRP A 290 3.13 -4.54 33.11
N PHE A 291 2.25 -4.54 32.11
CA PHE A 291 0.82 -4.69 32.28
C PHE A 291 0.30 -5.95 31.59
N VAL A 292 -0.86 -6.43 32.06
CA VAL A 292 -1.56 -7.56 31.44
C VAL A 292 -2.17 -7.09 30.13
N CYS A 293 -1.81 -7.75 29.01
CA CYS A 293 -2.47 -7.47 27.75
C CYS A 293 -3.95 -7.88 27.86
N PRO A 294 -4.91 -6.97 27.63
CA PRO A 294 -6.34 -7.27 27.73
C PRO A 294 -6.83 -8.16 26.58
N GLU A 295 -6.03 -8.32 25.53
CA GLU A 295 -6.36 -9.10 24.35
C GLU A 295 -5.99 -10.58 24.55
N LYS A 296 -6.94 -11.47 24.27
CA LYS A 296 -6.67 -12.91 24.23
C LYS A 296 -5.81 -13.20 23.00
N THR A 297 -4.58 -13.66 23.21
CA THR A 297 -3.67 -14.07 22.14
C THR A 297 -4.24 -15.25 21.37
N LEU A 298 -4.25 -15.15 20.03
CA LEU A 298 -4.97 -16.01 19.07
C LEU A 298 -4.44 -17.45 18.95
N LEU A 299 -3.34 -17.79 19.63
CA LEU A 299 -2.55 -19.00 19.36
C LEU A 299 -2.77 -20.14 20.36
N HIS A 300 -3.74 -20.06 21.28
CA HIS A 300 -3.90 -21.08 22.33
C HIS A 300 -5.33 -21.60 22.44
N ASP A 301 -5.44 -22.93 22.31
CA ASP A 301 -6.56 -23.69 22.85
C ASP A 301 -6.46 -23.72 24.38
N THR A 302 -7.59 -23.52 25.05
CA THR A 302 -7.69 -23.66 26.50
C THR A 302 -7.55 -25.12 26.90
N ASP A 303 -6.33 -25.56 27.21
CA ASP A 303 -6.12 -26.85 27.86
C ASP A 303 -6.68 -26.80 29.29
N ALA A 304 -7.60 -27.71 29.59
CA ALA A 304 -8.27 -27.80 30.89
C ALA A 304 -7.26 -28.08 32.01
N GLY A 305 -6.80 -27.02 32.69
CA GLY A 305 -5.87 -27.10 33.83
C GLY A 305 -4.68 -26.15 33.77
N SER A 306 -4.46 -25.48 32.64
CA SER A 306 -3.41 -24.47 32.52
C SER A 306 -3.93 -23.16 31.92
N TRP A 307 -3.35 -22.02 32.34
CA TRP A 307 -3.56 -20.76 31.64
C TRP A 307 -2.25 -20.03 31.41
N ARG A 308 -2.24 -19.30 30.31
CA ARG A 308 -1.17 -18.42 29.88
C ARG A 308 -1.73 -17.03 29.64
N ARG A 309 -1.00 -15.99 30.06
CA ARG A 309 -1.39 -14.59 29.83
C ARG A 309 -0.22 -13.79 29.31
N CYS A 310 -0.49 -13.01 28.27
CA CYS A 310 0.46 -12.06 27.72
C CYS A 310 0.63 -10.87 28.68
N LEU A 311 1.87 -10.59 29.03
CA LEU A 311 2.32 -9.39 29.71
C LEU A 311 3.08 -8.53 28.70
N ARG A 312 2.79 -7.23 28.67
CA ARG A 312 3.44 -6.26 27.78
C ARG A 312 3.99 -5.09 28.57
N THR A 313 5.08 -4.51 28.09
CA THR A 313 5.51 -3.16 28.47
C THR A 313 5.85 -2.37 27.21
N ARG A 314 5.58 -1.08 27.23
CA ARG A 314 5.82 -0.19 26.10
C ARG A 314 7.25 0.35 26.14
N LEU A 315 7.94 0.30 25.01
CA LEU A 315 9.17 1.04 24.78
C LEU A 315 8.82 2.44 24.25
N GLY A 316 9.39 3.47 24.87
CA GLY A 316 9.37 4.86 24.42
C GLY A 316 10.68 5.22 23.74
N SER A 317 10.61 5.97 22.65
CA SER A 317 11.80 6.53 21.99
C SER A 317 12.31 7.75 22.76
N LEU A 318 13.62 7.85 22.97
CA LEU A 318 14.29 8.99 23.59
C LEU A 318 14.19 10.27 22.74
N GLU A 319 14.01 10.15 21.42
CA GLU A 319 13.88 11.32 20.54
C GLU A 319 12.54 12.05 20.68
N ALA A 320 11.54 11.45 21.33
CA ALA A 320 10.23 12.06 21.53
C ALA A 320 10.09 12.84 22.86
N SER A 321 11.13 12.88 23.69
CA SER A 321 11.13 13.62 24.98
C SER A 321 11.82 14.98 24.89
N GLY A 322 11.80 15.62 23.72
CA GLY A 322 12.49 16.89 23.47
C GLY A 322 11.63 17.90 22.72
N SER A 323 10.50 18.31 23.29
CA SER A 323 10.01 19.70 23.29
C SER A 323 8.60 19.75 23.88
N THR A 324 8.48 20.54 24.95
CA THR A 324 7.23 21.07 25.53
C THR A 324 6.29 21.67 24.51
#